data_AF-C9RCE3-F1
#
_entry.id   AF-C9RCE3-F1
#
_cell.length_a   1.000
_cell.length_b   1.000
_cell.length_c   1.000
_cell.angle_alpha   90.00
_cell.angle_beta   90.00
_cell.angle_gamma   90.00
#
_symmetry.space_group_name_H-M   'P 1'
#
loop_
_entity.id
_entity.type
_entity.pdbx_description
1 polymer ?
#
loop_
_entity_poly.entity_id
_entity_poly.type
_entity_poly.pdbx_seq_one_letter_code
_entity_poly.pdbx_strand_id
1 'polypeptide(L)'
;MIAVLCSQVQAKLLKPRIEGVEVVGDASSIPEGARLVVVLRGPGVPPQAVADAVFQTGGRVPVVVAAGPTDGTGEAFLRAARSVGIPEKCVLTGPATVSQLVRVLEGVDAGSDLPDPPLFELEEGLLDPPLFQDACVWEEPGRTEETPPEPAPWAPPASGVLVPVLGATGGVGRTVVAASLAAVLKRQGAGVVLLDAGRPPCLSHYLRGEGVVEVDGLEAGAVASAVARASGDVVLLDTPPSPPYLPGLLGVAEKAVVVVTPDPLVVEATKAFWPQVAGKAVLVVNRVSPGVRNLRGSFRSAVLEAELPGALGVVDVPETEDVVLAATRGVSPASFDTFGSAAAQVLSLLGV
;
A
#
# COMPACT_ATOMS: atom_id res chain seq x y z
N MET A 1 -15.63 2.46 -25.62
CA MET A 1 -14.80 3.55 -26.17
C MET A 1 -13.35 3.10 -26.07
N ILE A 2 -12.57 3.23 -27.15
CA ILE A 2 -11.16 2.85 -27.20
C ILE A 2 -10.35 4.14 -27.19
N ALA A 3 -9.48 4.33 -26.19
CA ALA A 3 -8.57 5.45 -26.15
C ALA A 3 -7.25 5.08 -26.85
N VAL A 4 -6.77 5.92 -27.76
CA VAL A 4 -5.53 5.66 -28.51
C VAL A 4 -4.54 6.81 -28.28
N LEU A 5 -3.43 6.51 -27.61
CA LEU A 5 -2.29 7.40 -27.44
C LEU A 5 -1.41 7.27 -28.68
N CYS A 6 -1.48 8.25 -29.58
CA CYS A 6 -0.70 8.23 -30.81
C CYS A 6 -0.46 9.65 -31.35
N SER A 7 0.46 9.78 -32.31
CA SER A 7 0.64 11.04 -33.02
C SER A 7 -0.61 11.43 -33.82
N GLN A 8 -0.81 12.74 -34.06
CA GLN A 8 -1.94 13.22 -34.87
C GLN A 8 -1.99 12.63 -36.29
N VAL A 9 -0.85 12.20 -36.84
CA VAL A 9 -0.79 11.56 -38.16
C VAL A 9 -1.38 10.14 -38.10
N GLN A 10 -1.00 9.36 -37.08
CA GLN A 10 -1.54 8.01 -36.87
C GLN A 10 -3.03 8.04 -36.55
N ALA A 11 -3.46 9.03 -35.77
CA ALA A 11 -4.86 9.29 -35.44
C ALA A 11 -5.76 9.38 -36.67
N LYS A 12 -5.33 10.13 -37.70
CA LYS A 12 -6.07 10.31 -38.95
C LYS A 12 -6.22 9.01 -39.74
N LEU A 13 -5.28 8.08 -39.61
CA LEU A 13 -5.31 6.78 -40.29
C LEU A 13 -6.22 5.76 -39.57
N LEU A 14 -6.33 5.86 -38.24
CA LEU A 14 -7.04 4.88 -37.41
C LEU A 14 -8.53 5.21 -37.24
N LYS A 15 -8.90 6.48 -37.05
CA LYS A 15 -10.29 6.90 -36.83
C LYS A 15 -11.29 6.34 -37.86
N PRO A 16 -10.98 6.27 -39.17
CA PRO A 16 -11.91 5.72 -40.16
C PRO A 16 -12.06 4.19 -40.13
N ARG A 17 -11.15 3.47 -39.44
CA ARG A 17 -11.04 2.00 -39.51
C ARG A 17 -11.49 1.28 -38.25
N ILE A 18 -11.70 2.01 -37.16
CA ILE A 18 -12.07 1.45 -35.86
C ILE A 18 -13.15 2.35 -35.26
N GLU A 19 -14.35 1.80 -35.05
CA GLU A 19 -15.46 2.53 -34.45
C GLU A 19 -15.21 2.82 -32.97
N GLY A 20 -15.68 3.97 -32.49
CA GLY A 20 -15.58 4.33 -31.07
C GLY A 20 -14.16 4.62 -30.57
N VAL A 21 -13.23 4.97 -31.49
CA VAL A 21 -11.87 5.41 -31.15
C VAL A 21 -11.84 6.89 -30.81
N GLU A 22 -11.37 7.17 -29.61
CA GLU A 22 -10.95 8.51 -29.18
C GLU A 22 -9.43 8.57 -29.17
N VAL A 23 -8.88 9.60 -29.81
CA VAL A 23 -7.43 9.80 -29.86
C VAL A 23 -7.08 10.83 -28.81
N VAL A 24 -6.15 10.47 -27.94
CA VAL A 24 -5.70 11.30 -26.83
C VAL A 24 -4.22 11.68 -27.02
N GLY A 25 -3.86 12.89 -26.61
CA GLY A 25 -2.50 13.41 -26.77
C GLY A 25 -1.51 12.88 -25.72
N ASP A 26 -2.03 12.53 -24.54
CA ASP A 26 -1.29 12.01 -23.40
C ASP A 26 -2.19 11.10 -22.55
N ALA A 27 -1.60 10.44 -21.56
CA ALA A 27 -2.32 9.55 -20.67
C ALA A 27 -3.33 10.30 -19.78
N SER A 28 -3.05 11.54 -19.35
CA SER A 28 -3.96 12.31 -18.49
C SER A 28 -5.30 12.63 -19.17
N SER A 29 -5.32 12.60 -20.50
CA SER A 29 -6.50 12.85 -21.33
C SER A 29 -7.33 11.58 -21.61
N ILE A 30 -7.01 10.41 -21.03
CA ILE A 30 -7.78 9.18 -21.21
C ILE A 30 -9.21 9.37 -20.64
N PRO A 31 -10.28 9.20 -21.44
CA PRO A 31 -11.64 9.45 -20.98
C PRO A 31 -12.11 8.46 -19.90
N GLU A 32 -12.86 8.96 -18.93
CA GLU A 32 -13.61 8.12 -17.99
C GLU A 32 -14.60 7.25 -18.77
N GLY A 33 -14.42 5.93 -18.73
CA GLY A 33 -15.21 4.95 -19.50
C GLY A 33 -14.50 4.37 -20.73
N ALA A 34 -13.22 4.67 -20.93
CA ALA A 34 -12.36 3.90 -21.82
C ALA A 34 -12.42 2.42 -21.43
N ARG A 35 -12.72 1.54 -22.40
CA ARG A 35 -12.76 0.08 -22.23
C ARG A 35 -11.47 -0.59 -22.64
N LEU A 36 -10.62 0.14 -23.35
CA LEU A 36 -9.35 -0.31 -23.88
C LEU A 36 -8.47 0.89 -24.14
N VAL A 37 -7.19 0.81 -23.80
CA VAL A 37 -6.19 1.81 -24.15
C VAL A 37 -5.17 1.20 -25.10
N VAL A 38 -4.87 1.90 -26.19
CA VAL A 38 -3.83 1.50 -27.15
C VAL A 38 -2.75 2.55 -27.15
N VAL A 39 -1.52 2.15 -26.84
CA VAL A 39 -0.34 3.02 -26.91
C VAL A 39 0.44 2.68 -28.17
N LEU A 40 0.48 3.61 -29.12
CA LEU A 40 1.18 3.45 -30.39
C LEU A 40 2.48 4.22 -30.36
N ARG A 41 3.59 3.51 -30.60
CA ARG A 41 4.87 4.15 -30.86
C ARG A 41 4.71 5.15 -32.01
N GLY A 42 5.17 6.38 -31.79
CA GLY A 42 5.15 7.43 -32.81
C GLY A 42 5.89 8.68 -32.35
N PRO A 43 6.10 9.65 -33.26
CA PRO A 43 6.68 10.94 -32.89
C PRO A 43 5.86 11.60 -31.79
N GLY A 44 6.52 11.96 -30.68
CA GLY A 44 5.89 12.62 -29.54
C GLY A 44 5.21 11.68 -28.53
N VAL A 45 5.25 10.37 -28.73
CA VAL A 45 4.79 9.38 -27.72
C VAL A 45 6.03 8.74 -27.10
N PRO A 46 6.43 9.12 -25.88
CA PRO A 46 7.57 8.49 -25.20
C PRO A 46 7.20 7.08 -24.70
N PRO A 47 8.19 6.19 -24.48
CA PRO A 47 7.94 4.88 -23.85
C PRO A 47 7.21 4.96 -22.50
N GLN A 48 7.45 6.03 -21.74
CA GLN A 48 6.79 6.31 -20.46
C GLN A 48 5.26 6.38 -20.56
N ALA A 49 4.72 6.75 -21.73
CA ALA A 49 3.27 6.79 -21.95
C ALA A 49 2.58 5.42 -21.76
N VAL A 50 3.34 4.31 -21.84
CA VAL A 50 2.84 2.97 -21.52
C VAL A 50 2.51 2.85 -20.03
N ALA A 51 3.44 3.24 -19.16
CA ALA A 51 3.24 3.21 -17.72
C ALA A 51 2.17 4.21 -17.29
N ASP A 52 2.22 5.43 -17.82
CA ASP A 52 1.24 6.48 -17.50
C ASP A 52 -0.19 6.04 -17.86
N ALA A 53 -0.37 5.32 -18.98
CA ALA A 53 -1.68 4.77 -19.36
C ALA A 53 -2.19 3.71 -18.36
N VAL A 54 -1.31 2.81 -17.88
CA VAL A 54 -1.68 1.80 -16.87
C VAL A 54 -2.04 2.48 -15.55
N PHE A 55 -1.25 3.47 -15.12
CA PHE A 55 -1.51 4.20 -13.88
C PHE A 55 -2.79 5.03 -13.93
N GLN A 56 -3.00 5.79 -15.01
CA GLN A 56 -4.21 6.60 -15.18
C GLN A 56 -5.48 5.75 -15.16
N THR A 57 -5.42 4.53 -15.70
CA THR A 57 -6.56 3.61 -15.70
C THR A 57 -6.65 2.76 -14.44
N GLY A 58 -5.72 2.92 -13.50
CA GLY A 58 -5.61 2.13 -12.28
C GLY A 58 -5.49 0.62 -12.55
N GLY A 59 -4.94 0.23 -13.70
CA GLY A 59 -4.87 -1.15 -14.17
C GLY A 59 -6.22 -1.81 -14.49
N ARG A 60 -7.33 -1.06 -14.49
CA ARG A 60 -8.68 -1.60 -14.69
C ARG A 60 -9.07 -1.71 -16.16
N VAL A 61 -8.34 -1.00 -17.03
CA VAL A 61 -8.57 -0.97 -18.46
C VAL A 61 -7.40 -1.69 -19.13
N PRO A 62 -7.64 -2.67 -20.01
CA PRO A 62 -6.56 -3.33 -20.72
C PRO A 62 -5.75 -2.32 -21.53
N VAL A 63 -4.43 -2.52 -21.56
CA VAL A 63 -3.50 -1.69 -22.34
C VAL A 63 -2.82 -2.55 -23.40
N VAL A 64 -2.91 -2.13 -24.66
CA VAL A 64 -2.24 -2.74 -25.81
C VAL A 64 -1.12 -1.82 -26.27
N VAL A 65 0.08 -2.36 -26.45
CA VAL A 65 1.27 -1.58 -26.84
C VAL A 65 1.72 -1.99 -28.23
N ALA A 66 1.80 -1.06 -29.17
CA ALA A 66 2.44 -1.28 -30.46
C ALA A 66 3.86 -0.70 -30.45
N ALA A 67 4.84 -1.54 -30.09
CA ALA A 67 6.24 -1.17 -29.93
C ALA A 67 6.96 -0.94 -31.27
N GLY A 68 6.42 -1.49 -32.37
CA GLY A 68 7.04 -1.36 -33.69
C GLY A 68 8.26 -2.29 -33.85
N PRO A 69 9.15 -2.02 -34.82
CA PRO A 69 10.37 -2.80 -35.06
C PRO A 69 11.27 -2.91 -33.82
N THR A 70 12.04 -3.99 -33.74
CA THR A 70 13.03 -4.29 -32.68
C THR A 70 14.28 -3.43 -32.83
N ASP A 71 14.10 -2.11 -32.76
CA ASP A 71 15.18 -1.12 -32.66
C ASP A 71 15.23 -0.56 -31.22
N GLY A 72 16.17 0.35 -30.94
CA GLY A 72 16.34 0.89 -29.59
C GLY A 72 15.07 1.56 -29.01
N THR A 73 14.22 2.15 -29.85
CA THR A 73 12.93 2.72 -29.38
C THR A 73 11.90 1.62 -29.14
N GLY A 74 11.80 0.62 -30.03
CA GLY A 74 10.91 -0.51 -29.83
C GLY A 74 11.24 -1.30 -28.56
N GLU A 75 12.53 -1.53 -28.30
CA GLU A 75 13.02 -2.14 -27.06
C GLU A 75 12.66 -1.33 -25.81
N ALA A 76 12.70 0.00 -25.89
CA ALA A 76 12.28 0.85 -24.77
C ALA A 76 10.77 0.71 -24.47
N PHE A 77 9.93 0.64 -25.50
CA PHE A 77 8.50 0.36 -25.34
C PHE A 77 8.23 -1.04 -24.80
N LEU A 78 8.97 -2.05 -25.26
CA LEU A 78 8.88 -3.42 -24.74
C LEU A 78 9.24 -3.49 -23.26
N ARG A 79 10.33 -2.81 -22.87
CA ARG A 79 10.77 -2.72 -21.48
C ARG A 79 9.73 -2.03 -20.61
N ALA A 80 9.19 -0.89 -21.06
CA ALA A 80 8.13 -0.18 -20.37
C ALA A 80 6.84 -1.01 -20.22
N ALA A 81 6.49 -1.81 -21.24
CA ALA A 81 5.33 -2.71 -21.17
C ALA A 81 5.54 -3.84 -20.14
N ARG A 82 6.73 -4.45 -20.13
CA ARG A 82 7.09 -5.51 -19.16
C ARG A 82 7.14 -5.01 -17.73
N SER A 83 7.73 -3.83 -17.50
CA SER A 83 7.84 -3.24 -16.15
C SER A 83 6.49 -2.91 -15.52
N VAL A 84 5.42 -2.80 -16.34
CA VAL A 84 4.05 -2.58 -15.86
C VAL A 84 3.13 -3.80 -16.03
N GLY A 85 3.70 -4.99 -16.21
CA GLY A 85 2.95 -6.25 -16.21
C GLY A 85 2.06 -6.48 -17.44
N ILE A 86 2.29 -5.79 -18.56
CA ILE A 86 1.50 -6.00 -19.79
C ILE A 86 1.80 -7.37 -20.39
N PRO A 87 0.78 -8.25 -20.56
CA PRO A 87 0.99 -9.58 -21.15
C PRO A 87 1.59 -9.49 -22.55
N GLU A 88 2.50 -10.39 -22.91
CA GLU A 88 3.20 -10.35 -24.21
C GLU A 88 2.23 -10.35 -25.41
N LYS A 89 1.09 -11.03 -25.29
CA LYS A 89 0.04 -11.03 -26.33
C LYS A 89 -0.64 -9.68 -26.56
N CYS A 90 -0.54 -8.76 -25.60
CA CYS A 90 -1.00 -7.38 -25.71
C CYS A 90 0.10 -6.45 -26.25
N VAL A 91 1.28 -6.99 -26.58
CA VAL A 91 2.41 -6.23 -27.13
C VAL A 91 2.68 -6.64 -28.57
N LEU A 92 2.49 -5.70 -29.49
CA LEU A 92 2.73 -5.87 -30.91
C LEU A 92 4.16 -5.42 -31.28
N THR A 93 5.00 -6.38 -31.64
CA THR A 93 6.36 -6.17 -32.16
C THR A 93 6.40 -6.26 -33.69
N GLY A 94 7.40 -5.62 -34.30
CA GLY A 94 7.55 -5.56 -35.76
C GLY A 94 6.67 -4.49 -36.42
N PRO A 95 6.52 -4.52 -37.76
CA PRO A 95 5.63 -3.61 -38.46
C PRO A 95 4.17 -3.94 -38.12
N ALA A 96 3.64 -3.31 -37.08
CA ALA A 96 2.26 -3.49 -36.65
C ALA A 96 1.30 -2.97 -37.73
N THR A 97 0.55 -3.88 -38.35
CA THR A 97 -0.52 -3.55 -39.28
C THR A 97 -1.83 -3.28 -38.52
N VAL A 98 -2.72 -2.49 -39.10
CA VAL A 98 -4.06 -2.26 -38.53
C VAL A 98 -4.80 -3.58 -38.30
N SER A 99 -4.64 -4.56 -39.18
CA SER A 99 -5.27 -5.88 -39.03
C SER A 99 -4.75 -6.67 -37.83
N GLN A 100 -3.46 -6.55 -37.51
CA GLN A 100 -2.90 -7.16 -36.29
C GLN A 100 -3.41 -6.44 -35.04
N LEU A 101 -3.49 -5.12 -35.08
CA LEU A 101 -4.08 -4.34 -33.99
C LEU A 101 -5.51 -4.81 -33.73
N VAL A 102 -6.38 -4.81 -34.75
CA VAL A 102 -7.78 -5.26 -34.65
C VAL A 102 -7.89 -6.66 -34.06
N ARG A 103 -7.08 -7.63 -34.51
CA ARG A 103 -7.08 -8.99 -33.95
C ARG A 103 -6.75 -9.03 -32.45
N VAL A 104 -5.80 -8.20 -31.99
CA VAL A 104 -5.49 -8.08 -30.57
C VAL A 104 -6.64 -7.42 -29.82
N LEU A 105 -7.26 -6.36 -30.37
CA LEU A 105 -8.41 -5.71 -29.73
C LEU A 105 -9.59 -6.69 -29.58
N GLU A 106 -9.87 -7.49 -30.61
CA GLU A 106 -10.91 -8.53 -30.58
C GLU A 106 -10.62 -9.63 -29.55
N GLY A 107 -9.35 -10.01 -29.36
CA GLY A 107 -8.94 -10.99 -28.37
C GLY A 107 -9.02 -10.49 -26.93
N VAL A 108 -8.75 -9.20 -26.71
CA VAL A 108 -8.78 -8.58 -25.37
C VAL A 108 -10.21 -8.36 -24.86
N ASP A 109 -11.16 -8.04 -25.74
CA ASP A 109 -12.59 -7.85 -25.39
C ASP A 109 -13.28 -9.17 -24.94
N ALA A 110 -12.65 -10.32 -25.21
CA ALA A 110 -13.14 -11.65 -24.81
C ALA A 110 -12.90 -11.99 -23.31
N GLY A 111 -12.21 -11.12 -22.55
CA GLY A 111 -12.42 -11.01 -21.10
C GLY A 111 -11.54 -11.83 -20.15
N SER A 112 -10.22 -11.96 -20.36
CA SER A 112 -9.36 -12.58 -19.32
C SER A 112 -7.97 -11.98 -19.06
N ASP A 113 -7.54 -10.94 -19.77
CA ASP A 113 -6.12 -10.59 -19.81
C ASP A 113 -5.85 -9.13 -19.50
N LEU A 114 -6.30 -8.70 -18.33
CA LEU A 114 -5.81 -7.44 -17.77
C LEU A 114 -4.35 -7.64 -17.34
N PRO A 115 -3.46 -6.65 -17.58
CA PRO A 115 -2.17 -6.65 -16.91
C PRO A 115 -2.40 -6.73 -15.41
N ASP A 116 -1.65 -7.61 -14.74
CA ASP A 116 -1.52 -7.47 -13.30
C ASP A 116 -0.93 -6.07 -13.05
N PRO A 117 -1.60 -5.20 -12.26
CA PRO A 117 -1.02 -3.90 -11.94
C PRO A 117 0.41 -4.11 -11.43
N PRO A 118 1.39 -3.32 -11.91
CA PRO A 118 2.77 -3.48 -11.49
C PRO A 118 2.87 -3.49 -9.97
N LEU A 119 3.30 -4.62 -9.42
CA LEU A 119 3.99 -4.64 -8.14
C LEU A 119 5.37 -4.09 -8.47
N PHE A 120 5.62 -2.82 -8.13
CA PHE A 120 6.81 -2.07 -8.49
C PHE A 120 8.11 -2.88 -8.29
N GLU A 121 8.71 -3.38 -9.38
CA GLU A 121 10.15 -3.61 -9.46
C GLU A 121 10.73 -2.47 -10.30
N LEU A 122 11.13 -1.40 -9.62
CA LEU A 122 12.07 -0.44 -10.19
C LEU A 122 13.41 -1.17 -10.29
N GLU A 123 13.73 -1.70 -11.48
CA GLU A 123 15.12 -2.07 -11.77
C GLU A 123 15.98 -0.81 -11.60
N GLU A 124 16.90 -0.85 -10.63
CA GLU A 124 17.99 0.11 -10.44
C GLU A 124 18.82 0.16 -11.74
N GLY A 125 18.47 1.05 -12.66
CA GLY A 125 19.22 1.21 -13.92
C GLY A 125 18.49 1.91 -15.07
N LEU A 126 17.20 2.19 -14.95
CA LEU A 126 16.43 2.90 -15.98
C LEU A 126 16.43 4.44 -15.85
N LEU A 127 17.03 4.97 -14.79
CA LEU A 127 17.24 6.40 -14.59
C LEU A 127 18.73 6.74 -14.79
N ASP A 128 19.16 6.84 -16.05
CA ASP A 128 20.36 7.63 -16.34
C ASP A 128 20.00 9.12 -16.13
N PRO A 129 20.59 9.82 -15.14
CA PRO A 129 20.12 11.14 -14.75
C PRO A 129 20.81 12.24 -15.57
N PRO A 130 20.04 13.14 -16.18
CA PRO A 130 20.43 14.54 -16.08
C PRO A 130 19.31 15.47 -15.59
N LEU A 131 18.17 14.96 -15.10
CA LEU A 131 17.01 15.81 -14.80
C LEU A 131 16.57 15.87 -13.32
N PHE A 132 17.31 15.27 -12.39
CA PHE A 132 17.00 15.31 -10.95
C PHE A 132 18.14 15.87 -10.08
N GLN A 133 18.85 16.91 -10.54
CA GLN A 133 19.86 17.57 -9.69
C GLN A 133 19.28 18.41 -8.55
N ASP A 134 17.97 18.68 -8.56
CA ASP A 134 17.27 19.39 -7.47
C ASP A 134 16.28 18.50 -6.69
N ALA A 135 16.46 17.17 -6.74
CA ALA A 135 15.74 16.30 -5.81
C ALA A 135 16.25 16.59 -4.40
N CYS A 136 15.36 17.13 -3.55
CA CYS A 136 15.59 17.35 -2.14
C CYS A 136 16.23 16.12 -1.50
N VAL A 137 17.54 16.17 -1.28
CA VAL A 137 18.21 15.31 -0.32
C VAL A 137 17.60 15.72 1.02
N TRP A 138 16.74 14.86 1.58
CA TRP A 138 16.47 14.92 3.00
C TRP A 138 17.78 14.57 3.69
N GLU A 139 18.57 15.60 4.00
CA GLU A 139 19.64 15.46 4.97
C GLU A 139 18.94 15.13 6.29
N GLU A 140 19.04 13.87 6.72
CA GLU A 140 18.75 13.55 8.11
C GLU A 140 19.61 14.50 8.94
N PRO A 141 19.01 15.40 9.76
CA PRO A 141 19.79 16.36 10.53
C PRO A 141 20.84 15.58 11.30
N GLY A 142 22.11 15.97 11.07
CA GLY A 142 23.29 15.20 11.41
C GLY A 142 23.09 14.40 12.69
N ARG A 143 23.01 13.08 12.53
CA ARG A 143 22.95 12.12 13.62
C ARG A 143 24.23 12.27 14.42
N THR A 144 24.23 13.19 15.39
CA THR A 144 25.23 13.21 16.43
C THR A 144 25.28 11.81 17.00
N GLU A 145 26.48 11.24 17.14
CA GLU A 145 26.71 10.00 17.89
C GLU A 145 26.35 10.27 19.36
N GLU A 146 25.06 10.41 19.65
CA GLU A 146 24.55 10.40 21.00
C GLU A 146 24.72 8.97 21.48
N THR A 147 25.54 8.82 22.52
CA THR A 147 25.63 7.60 23.31
C THR A 147 24.20 7.06 23.51
N PRO A 148 23.90 5.81 23.13
CA PRO A 148 22.55 5.27 23.21
C PRO A 148 22.01 5.53 24.62
N PRO A 149 20.85 6.20 24.78
CA PRO A 149 20.27 6.43 26.09
C PRO A 149 20.17 5.10 26.82
N GLU A 150 20.52 5.11 28.11
CA GLU A 150 20.41 3.93 28.95
C GLU A 150 18.98 3.36 28.81
N PRO A 151 18.82 2.05 28.53
CA PRO A 151 17.52 1.51 28.15
C PRO A 151 16.52 1.78 29.28
N ALA A 152 15.43 2.46 28.94
CA ALA A 152 14.37 2.73 29.90
C ALA A 152 13.91 1.41 30.56
N PRO A 153 13.68 1.36 31.88
CA PRO A 153 13.20 0.16 32.53
C PRO A 153 11.78 -0.14 32.05
N TRP A 154 11.65 -1.13 31.16
CA TRP A 154 10.36 -1.59 30.66
C TRP A 154 9.70 -2.51 31.68
N ALA A 155 8.44 -2.21 32.00
CA ALA A 155 7.57 -3.05 32.83
C ALA A 155 6.25 -3.30 32.07
N PRO A 156 5.59 -4.46 32.29
CA PRO A 156 4.24 -4.69 31.79
C PRO A 156 3.26 -3.67 32.39
N PRO A 157 2.06 -3.51 31.81
CA PRO A 157 1.04 -2.65 32.38
C PRO A 157 0.64 -3.11 33.78
N ALA A 158 0.11 -2.19 34.60
CA ALA A 158 -0.35 -2.49 35.96
C ALA A 158 -1.43 -3.57 35.99
N SER A 159 -2.26 -3.65 34.94
CA SER A 159 -3.18 -4.76 34.68
C SER A 159 -3.47 -4.90 33.19
N GLY A 160 -3.90 -6.09 32.78
CA GLY A 160 -4.35 -6.38 31.42
C GLY A 160 -3.22 -6.79 30.48
N VAL A 161 -3.56 -6.95 29.20
CA VAL A 161 -2.63 -7.34 28.13
C VAL A 161 -2.19 -6.12 27.34
N LEU A 162 -0.88 -5.94 27.15
CA LEU A 162 -0.32 -4.93 26.26
C LEU A 162 -0.32 -5.43 24.82
N VAL A 163 -0.93 -4.65 23.92
CA VAL A 163 -0.98 -4.91 22.48
C VAL A 163 -0.50 -3.66 21.73
N PRO A 164 0.79 -3.57 21.36
CA PRO A 164 1.28 -2.52 20.50
C PRO A 164 0.83 -2.74 19.06
N VAL A 165 0.50 -1.65 18.38
CA VAL A 165 0.15 -1.60 16.96
C VAL A 165 1.33 -1.02 16.19
N LEU A 166 2.09 -1.91 15.58
CA LEU A 166 3.38 -1.68 14.95
C LEU A 166 3.25 -1.51 13.44
N GLY A 167 4.28 -0.94 12.83
CA GLY A 167 4.45 -0.85 11.38
C GLY A 167 5.77 -0.17 11.08
N ALA A 168 6.44 -0.61 10.01
CA ALA A 168 7.78 -0.13 9.67
C ALA A 168 7.78 1.32 9.18
N THR A 169 6.70 1.74 8.51
CA THR A 169 6.64 3.03 7.82
C THR A 169 5.41 3.84 8.24
N GLY A 170 5.46 5.15 7.95
CA GLY A 170 4.30 6.03 8.07
C GLY A 170 3.22 5.70 7.03
N GLY A 171 1.97 6.03 7.31
CA GLY A 171 0.88 5.91 6.33
C GLY A 171 0.28 4.52 6.15
N VAL A 172 0.85 3.45 6.73
CA VAL A 172 0.30 2.09 6.64
C VAL A 172 -1.04 1.92 7.38
N GLY A 173 -1.46 2.92 8.16
CA GLY A 173 -2.76 2.97 8.83
C GLY A 173 -2.80 2.29 10.21
N ARG A 174 -1.70 2.32 10.97
CA ARG A 174 -1.67 1.84 12.36
C ARG A 174 -2.73 2.48 13.23
N THR A 175 -2.83 3.81 13.22
CA THR A 175 -3.85 4.55 13.99
C THR A 175 -5.27 4.12 13.65
N VAL A 176 -5.55 3.84 12.36
CA VAL A 176 -6.85 3.36 11.89
C VAL A 176 -7.15 1.97 12.46
N VAL A 177 -6.16 1.08 12.42
CA VAL A 177 -6.28 -0.27 13.01
C VAL A 177 -6.43 -0.18 14.53
N ALA A 178 -5.59 0.61 15.22
CA ALA A 178 -5.66 0.83 16.66
C ALA A 178 -7.03 1.37 17.11
N ALA A 179 -7.56 2.38 16.41
CA ALA A 179 -8.88 2.93 16.69
C ALA A 179 -10.01 1.92 16.44
N SER A 180 -9.84 1.04 15.45
CA SER A 180 -10.81 0.00 15.14
C SER A 180 -10.85 -1.09 16.22
N LEU A 181 -9.67 -1.57 16.64
CA LEU A 181 -9.54 -2.55 17.74
C LEU A 181 -10.13 -1.99 19.04
N ALA A 182 -9.78 -0.75 19.39
CA ALA A 182 -10.29 -0.07 20.57
C ALA A 182 -11.82 -0.04 20.60
N ALA A 183 -12.44 0.35 19.49
CA ALA A 183 -13.90 0.45 19.40
C ALA A 183 -14.61 -0.90 19.42
N VAL A 184 -13.99 -1.97 18.91
CA VAL A 184 -14.56 -3.33 19.03
C VAL A 184 -14.46 -3.84 20.46
N LEU A 185 -13.30 -3.73 21.10
CA LEU A 185 -13.10 -4.13 22.51
C LEU A 185 -14.06 -3.39 23.45
N LYS A 186 -14.22 -2.07 23.29
CA LYS A 186 -15.15 -1.28 24.09
C LYS A 186 -16.60 -1.70 23.88
N ARG A 187 -17.01 -2.02 22.63
CA ARG A 187 -18.35 -2.57 22.34
C ARG A 187 -18.59 -3.93 22.99
N GLN A 188 -17.53 -4.70 23.21
CA GLN A 188 -17.57 -5.96 23.94
C GLN A 188 -17.52 -5.79 25.47
N GLY A 189 -17.42 -4.54 25.96
CA GLY A 189 -17.43 -4.21 27.38
C GLY A 189 -16.07 -4.30 28.07
N ALA A 190 -14.97 -4.48 27.33
CA ALA A 190 -13.63 -4.53 27.89
C ALA A 190 -13.16 -3.13 28.38
N GLY A 191 -12.43 -3.11 29.48
CA GLY A 191 -11.70 -1.93 29.95
C GLY A 191 -10.47 -1.68 29.09
N VAL A 192 -10.55 -0.74 28.15
CA VAL A 192 -9.46 -0.44 27.20
C VAL A 192 -8.75 0.86 27.57
N VAL A 193 -7.43 0.79 27.77
CA VAL A 193 -6.55 1.97 27.86
C VAL A 193 -5.89 2.21 26.50
N LEU A 194 -5.94 3.46 26.04
CA LEU A 194 -5.41 3.88 24.75
C LEU A 194 -4.22 4.81 24.95
N LEU A 195 -3.05 4.38 24.49
CA LEU A 195 -1.83 5.17 24.47
C LEU A 195 -1.52 5.55 23.02
N ASP A 196 -1.41 6.83 22.73
CA ASP A 196 -1.04 7.35 21.40
C ASP A 196 0.38 7.90 21.47
N ALA A 197 1.33 7.14 20.92
CA ALA A 197 2.72 7.54 20.76
C ALA A 197 3.01 7.99 19.31
N GLY A 198 1.98 8.21 18.49
CA GLY A 198 2.13 8.72 17.13
C GLY A 198 2.74 10.12 17.10
N ARG A 199 3.38 10.47 15.97
CA ARG A 199 3.90 11.82 15.73
C ARG A 199 3.47 12.32 14.35
N PRO A 200 2.51 13.26 14.27
CA PRO A 200 1.66 13.74 15.37
C PRO A 200 0.74 12.63 15.94
N PRO A 201 0.28 12.76 17.20
CA PRO A 201 -0.74 11.85 17.74
C PRO A 201 -2.04 12.05 16.94
N CYS A 202 -2.60 10.94 16.46
CA CYS A 202 -3.73 10.96 15.52
C CYS A 202 -4.95 10.18 16.03
N LEU A 203 -4.82 9.41 17.11
CA LEU A 203 -5.85 8.47 17.55
C LEU A 203 -7.12 9.18 18.03
N SER A 204 -6.96 10.36 18.65
CA SER A 204 -8.06 11.22 19.10
C SER A 204 -8.96 11.72 17.96
N HIS A 205 -8.49 11.74 16.72
CA HIS A 205 -9.30 12.07 15.55
C HIS A 205 -10.33 10.98 15.20
N TYR A 206 -10.11 9.73 15.62
CA TYR A 206 -11.03 8.62 15.36
C TYR A 206 -11.86 8.25 16.60
N LEU A 207 -11.51 8.77 17.77
CA LEU A 207 -12.11 8.37 19.03
C LEU A 207 -12.47 9.62 19.85
N ARG A 208 -13.18 10.56 19.23
CA ARG A 208 -13.48 11.85 19.86
C ARG A 208 -14.37 11.62 21.09
N GLY A 209 -13.94 12.13 22.24
CA GLY A 209 -14.64 11.95 23.51
C GLY A 209 -14.23 10.70 24.28
N GLU A 210 -13.34 9.88 23.74
CA GLU A 210 -12.73 8.76 24.44
C GLU A 210 -11.46 9.20 25.18
N GLY A 211 -11.16 8.54 26.30
CA GLY A 211 -9.91 8.74 27.03
C GLY A 211 -8.71 8.18 26.27
N VAL A 212 -8.09 9.00 25.41
CA VAL A 212 -6.79 8.73 24.77
C VAL A 212 -5.70 9.45 25.54
N VAL A 213 -4.66 8.73 25.94
CA VAL A 213 -3.47 9.29 26.59
C VAL A 213 -2.40 9.49 25.53
N GLU A 214 -2.15 10.74 25.17
CA GLU A 214 -1.03 11.10 24.30
C GLU A 214 0.29 10.96 25.06
N VAL A 215 1.29 10.35 24.43
CA VAL A 215 2.62 10.12 24.99
C VAL A 215 3.65 10.56 23.97
N ASP A 216 4.77 11.14 24.41
CA ASP A 216 5.87 11.43 23.50
C ASP A 216 6.49 10.12 23.01
N GLY A 217 6.17 9.74 21.78
CA GLY A 217 6.62 8.49 21.16
C GLY A 217 8.08 8.47 20.70
N LEU A 218 8.85 9.52 20.94
CA LEU A 218 10.31 9.46 20.76
C LEU A 218 11.03 9.20 22.09
N GLU A 219 10.40 9.53 23.21
CA GLU A 219 10.96 9.38 24.54
C GLU A 219 10.63 8.00 25.11
N ALA A 220 11.58 7.06 24.99
CA ALA A 220 11.44 5.69 25.48
C ALA A 220 10.97 5.62 26.95
N GLY A 221 11.49 6.50 27.81
CA GLY A 221 11.10 6.60 29.21
C GLY A 221 9.65 7.03 29.41
N ALA A 222 9.15 7.96 28.59
CA ALA A 222 7.76 8.41 28.65
C ALA A 222 6.79 7.28 28.28
N VAL A 223 7.09 6.55 27.19
CA VAL A 223 6.28 5.41 26.73
C VAL A 223 6.31 4.26 27.73
N ALA A 224 7.48 3.86 28.22
CA ALA A 224 7.61 2.82 29.23
C ALA A 224 6.84 3.16 30.52
N SER A 225 6.94 4.42 30.96
CA SER A 225 6.23 4.91 32.15
C SER A 225 4.71 4.95 31.97
N ALA A 226 4.23 5.32 30.77
CA ALA A 226 2.81 5.31 30.45
C ALA A 226 2.26 3.88 30.40
N VAL A 227 2.97 2.96 29.77
CA VAL A 227 2.62 1.53 29.74
C VAL A 227 2.54 0.98 31.16
N ALA A 228 3.57 1.17 31.99
CA ALA A 228 3.62 0.62 33.34
C ALA A 228 2.48 1.11 34.26
N ARG A 229 1.97 2.33 34.04
CA ARG A 229 0.84 2.89 34.80
C ARG A 229 -0.53 2.49 34.25
N ALA A 230 -0.61 2.01 33.02
CA ALA A 230 -1.88 1.69 32.39
C ALA A 230 -2.55 0.51 33.12
N SER A 231 -3.85 0.66 33.41
CA SER A 231 -4.66 -0.37 34.06
C SER A 231 -5.99 -0.52 33.35
N GLY A 232 -6.17 -1.68 32.72
CA GLY A 232 -7.41 -2.12 32.07
C GLY A 232 -7.37 -3.63 31.85
N ASP A 233 -8.29 -4.14 31.03
CA ASP A 233 -8.23 -5.50 30.47
C ASP A 233 -7.25 -5.54 29.30
N VAL A 234 -7.22 -4.47 28.48
CA VAL A 234 -6.34 -4.33 27.31
C VAL A 234 -5.72 -2.93 27.28
N VAL A 235 -4.41 -2.87 27.07
CA VAL A 235 -3.67 -1.64 26.81
C VAL A 235 -3.24 -1.63 25.35
N LEU A 236 -3.85 -0.77 24.53
CA LEU A 236 -3.47 -0.58 23.13
C LEU A 236 -2.50 0.59 23.02
N LEU A 237 -1.37 0.36 22.35
CA LEU A 237 -0.36 1.38 22.08
C LEU A 237 -0.23 1.60 20.57
N ASP A 238 -0.66 2.76 20.08
CA ASP A 238 -0.39 3.20 18.69
C ASP A 238 1.04 3.75 18.61
N THR A 239 1.94 3.07 17.89
CA THR A 239 3.36 3.42 17.86
C THR A 239 3.72 4.33 16.67
N PRO A 240 4.78 5.16 16.79
CA PRO A 240 5.33 5.86 15.63
C PRO A 240 6.05 4.89 14.67
N PRO A 241 6.46 5.31 13.45
CA PRO A 241 7.31 4.51 12.55
C PRO A 241 8.61 4.15 13.25
N SER A 242 9.02 2.87 13.15
CA SER A 242 10.30 2.38 13.66
C SER A 242 10.67 2.93 15.05
N PRO A 243 9.87 2.65 16.10
CA PRO A 243 10.07 3.28 17.39
C PRO A 243 11.45 2.92 17.96
N PRO A 244 12.22 3.89 18.50
CA PRO A 244 13.60 3.66 18.95
C PRO A 244 13.68 2.68 20.12
N TYR A 245 12.57 2.47 20.81
CA TYR A 245 12.43 1.60 21.99
C TYR A 245 11.78 0.25 21.69
N LEU A 246 11.67 -0.14 20.42
CA LEU A 246 11.00 -1.37 20.00
C LEU A 246 11.47 -2.62 20.77
N PRO A 247 12.77 -2.89 20.99
CA PRO A 247 13.19 -4.10 21.70
C PRO A 247 12.67 -4.16 23.14
N GLY A 248 12.69 -3.04 23.86
CA GLY A 248 12.19 -2.95 25.23
C GLY A 248 10.67 -3.13 25.30
N LEU A 249 9.94 -2.50 24.38
CA LEU A 249 8.49 -2.66 24.22
C LEU A 249 8.12 -4.13 23.96
N LEU A 250 8.84 -4.78 23.03
CA LEU A 250 8.59 -6.18 22.68
C LEU A 250 9.01 -7.17 23.77
N GLY A 251 9.89 -6.76 24.68
CA GLY A 251 10.27 -7.53 25.86
C GLY A 251 9.14 -7.68 26.88
N VAL A 252 8.18 -6.75 26.90
CA VAL A 252 7.02 -6.78 27.83
C VAL A 252 5.68 -7.04 27.14
N ALA A 253 5.62 -6.94 25.80
CA ALA A 253 4.42 -7.24 25.03
C ALA A 253 4.32 -8.73 24.70
N GLU A 254 3.27 -9.40 25.19
CA GLU A 254 2.97 -10.80 24.89
C GLU A 254 2.31 -11.00 23.52
N LYS A 255 1.68 -9.95 23.01
CA LYS A 255 0.89 -9.93 21.78
C LYS A 255 1.23 -8.67 21.01
N ALA A 256 1.10 -8.70 19.69
CA ALA A 256 1.30 -7.51 18.86
C ALA A 256 0.40 -7.52 17.62
N VAL A 257 0.14 -6.34 17.08
CA VAL A 257 -0.45 -6.18 15.75
C VAL A 257 0.59 -5.53 14.87
N VAL A 258 0.88 -6.10 13.71
CA VAL A 258 1.80 -5.51 12.73
C VAL A 258 0.99 -5.10 11.51
N VAL A 259 1.02 -3.83 11.17
CA VAL A 259 0.27 -3.27 10.05
C VAL A 259 1.21 -3.02 8.89
N VAL A 260 0.86 -3.57 7.72
CA VAL A 260 1.56 -3.39 6.45
C VAL A 260 0.57 -2.98 5.37
N THR A 261 1.03 -2.39 4.28
CA THR A 261 0.27 -2.26 3.03
C THR A 261 0.74 -3.34 2.05
N PRO A 262 0.00 -3.62 0.96
CA PRO A 262 0.46 -4.51 -0.10
C PRO A 262 1.56 -3.85 -0.97
N ASP A 263 2.49 -3.16 -0.32
CA ASP A 263 3.65 -2.50 -0.91
C ASP A 263 4.90 -3.33 -0.54
N PRO A 264 5.65 -3.86 -1.52
CA PRO A 264 6.85 -4.65 -1.26
C PRO A 264 7.89 -3.94 -0.38
N LEU A 265 8.04 -2.62 -0.49
CA LEU A 265 9.00 -1.87 0.32
C LEU A 265 8.59 -1.81 1.80
N VAL A 266 7.28 -1.80 2.07
CA VAL A 266 6.75 -1.87 3.44
C VAL A 266 6.94 -3.27 4.02
N VAL A 267 6.76 -4.31 3.21
CA VAL A 267 7.06 -5.69 3.63
C VAL A 267 8.55 -5.85 3.94
N GLU A 268 9.43 -5.37 3.06
CA GLU A 268 10.88 -5.42 3.27
C GLU A 268 11.30 -4.69 4.55
N ALA A 269 10.81 -3.47 4.77
CA ALA A 269 11.09 -2.72 5.99
C ALA A 269 10.56 -3.43 7.25
N THR A 270 9.47 -4.20 7.14
CA THR A 270 8.91 -4.97 8.26
C THR A 270 9.79 -6.15 8.66
N LYS A 271 10.53 -6.75 7.72
CA LYS A 271 11.46 -7.86 8.01
C LYS A 271 12.51 -7.50 9.05
N ALA A 272 12.91 -6.22 9.13
CA ALA A 272 13.94 -5.76 10.06
C ALA A 272 13.60 -6.04 11.54
N PHE A 273 12.31 -6.04 11.91
CA PHE A 273 11.88 -6.34 13.28
C PHE A 273 10.98 -7.57 13.40
N TRP A 274 10.56 -8.16 12.27
CA TRP A 274 9.67 -9.33 12.25
C TRP A 274 10.14 -10.51 13.14
N PRO A 275 11.44 -10.89 13.18
CA PRO A 275 11.91 -11.98 14.03
C PRO A 275 11.62 -11.81 15.52
N GLN A 276 11.43 -10.57 16.00
CA GLN A 276 11.14 -10.26 17.40
C GLN A 276 9.64 -10.39 17.75
N VAL A 277 8.77 -10.45 16.73
CA VAL A 277 7.30 -10.49 16.88
C VAL A 277 6.66 -11.73 16.27
N ALA A 278 7.40 -12.48 15.46
CA ALA A 278 6.96 -13.77 14.93
C ALA A 278 6.50 -14.71 16.06
N GLY A 279 5.39 -15.41 15.86
CA GLY A 279 4.76 -16.29 16.83
C GLY A 279 3.84 -15.61 17.85
N LYS A 280 3.82 -14.27 17.90
CA LYS A 280 2.94 -13.51 18.80
C LYS A 280 2.19 -12.34 18.14
N ALA A 281 2.46 -12.08 16.87
CA ALA A 281 1.82 -11.01 16.11
C ALA A 281 0.72 -11.50 15.18
N VAL A 282 -0.35 -10.73 15.08
CA VAL A 282 -1.28 -10.80 13.93
C VAL A 282 -0.83 -9.77 12.90
N LEU A 283 -0.72 -10.21 11.64
CA LEU A 283 -0.39 -9.36 10.52
C LEU A 283 -1.66 -8.78 9.90
N VAL A 284 -1.74 -7.46 9.80
CA VAL A 284 -2.84 -6.74 9.17
C VAL A 284 -2.35 -6.14 7.86
N VAL A 285 -2.88 -6.63 6.74
CA VAL A 285 -2.63 -6.08 5.41
C VAL A 285 -3.68 -5.03 5.15
N ASN A 286 -3.32 -3.77 5.34
CA ASN A 286 -4.20 -2.63 5.21
C ASN A 286 -4.19 -2.05 3.78
N ARG A 287 -5.25 -1.32 3.44
CA ARG A 287 -5.45 -0.68 2.13
C ARG A 287 -5.42 -1.67 0.95
N VAL A 288 -6.02 -2.84 1.15
CA VAL A 288 -6.12 -3.82 0.07
C VAL A 288 -7.15 -3.36 -0.97
N SER A 289 -6.67 -3.01 -2.16
CA SER A 289 -7.53 -2.58 -3.26
C SER A 289 -8.63 -3.62 -3.61
N PRO A 290 -9.92 -3.25 -3.71
CA PRO A 290 -11.03 -4.16 -3.98
C PRO A 290 -10.95 -4.90 -5.33
N GLY A 291 -10.34 -4.27 -6.34
CA GLY A 291 -10.23 -4.80 -7.71
C GLY A 291 -9.15 -5.88 -7.90
N VAL A 292 -8.32 -6.13 -6.89
CA VAL A 292 -7.08 -6.91 -7.01
C VAL A 292 -7.30 -8.36 -6.52
N ARG A 293 -8.50 -8.93 -6.73
CA ARG A 293 -8.91 -10.21 -6.12
C ARG A 293 -8.01 -11.40 -6.47
N ASN A 294 -7.51 -11.49 -7.70
CA ASN A 294 -6.63 -12.59 -8.12
C ASN A 294 -5.21 -12.44 -7.55
N LEU A 295 -4.74 -11.20 -7.39
CA LEU A 295 -3.43 -10.86 -6.83
C LEU A 295 -3.40 -10.92 -5.29
N ARG A 296 -4.56 -10.90 -4.61
CA ARG A 296 -4.63 -11.12 -3.14
C ARG A 296 -4.15 -12.51 -2.75
N GLY A 297 -4.52 -13.53 -3.53
CA GLY A 297 -4.09 -14.90 -3.29
C GLY A 297 -2.58 -15.04 -3.46
N SER A 298 -2.02 -14.49 -4.54
CA SER A 298 -0.58 -14.55 -4.79
C SER A 298 0.22 -13.68 -3.81
N PHE A 299 -0.22 -12.46 -3.48
CA PHE A 299 0.50 -11.62 -2.51
C PHE A 299 0.49 -12.23 -1.10
N ARG A 300 -0.66 -12.75 -0.66
CA ARG A 300 -0.79 -13.40 0.65
C ARG A 300 0.08 -14.65 0.75
N SER A 301 -0.06 -15.57 -0.21
CA SER A 301 0.61 -16.88 -0.14
C SER A 301 2.06 -16.86 -0.64
N ALA A 302 2.42 -16.00 -1.59
CA ALA A 302 3.79 -15.96 -2.15
C ALA A 302 4.69 -14.94 -1.45
N VAL A 303 4.16 -13.81 -0.99
CA VAL A 303 4.98 -12.75 -0.38
C VAL A 303 4.85 -12.80 1.13
N LEU A 304 3.66 -12.66 1.71
CA LEU A 304 3.55 -12.52 3.17
C LEU A 304 3.89 -13.81 3.92
N GLU A 305 3.40 -14.95 3.46
CA GLU A 305 3.68 -16.24 4.12
C GLU A 305 5.16 -16.67 3.97
N ALA A 306 5.81 -16.31 2.86
CA ALA A 306 7.23 -16.61 2.64
C ALA A 306 8.16 -15.64 3.39
N GLU A 307 7.85 -14.34 3.35
CA GLU A 307 8.72 -13.28 3.82
C GLU A 307 8.50 -12.92 5.30
N LEU A 308 7.29 -13.13 5.82
CA LEU A 308 6.92 -12.85 7.21
C LEU A 308 6.32 -14.12 7.86
N PRO A 309 7.10 -15.22 7.96
CA PRO A 309 6.60 -16.48 8.48
C PRO A 309 6.31 -16.40 9.99
N GLY A 310 5.37 -17.23 10.46
CA GLY A 310 5.07 -17.35 11.89
C GLY A 310 4.08 -16.31 12.44
N ALA A 311 3.36 -15.58 11.60
CA ALA A 311 2.22 -14.78 12.06
C ALA A 311 1.15 -15.68 12.71
N LEU A 312 0.48 -15.21 13.76
CA LEU A 312 -0.69 -15.88 14.35
C LEU A 312 -1.85 -15.98 13.35
N GLY A 313 -1.90 -15.04 12.40
CA GLY A 313 -2.81 -15.01 11.27
C GLY A 313 -2.63 -13.74 10.46
N VAL A 314 -3.26 -13.71 9.29
CA VAL A 314 -3.25 -12.57 8.37
C VAL A 314 -4.68 -12.09 8.14
N VAL A 315 -4.92 -10.80 8.38
CA VAL A 315 -6.22 -10.13 8.22
C VAL A 315 -6.10 -9.01 7.20
N ASP A 316 -6.97 -9.03 6.18
CA ASP A 316 -7.00 -8.01 5.15
C ASP A 316 -8.00 -6.91 5.51
N VAL A 317 -7.59 -5.66 5.37
CA VAL A 317 -8.44 -4.48 5.50
C VAL A 317 -8.43 -3.73 4.18
N PRO A 318 -9.58 -3.57 3.50
CA PRO A 318 -9.62 -2.94 2.20
C PRO A 318 -9.39 -1.43 2.28
N GLU A 319 -8.93 -0.87 1.18
CA GLU A 319 -8.90 0.58 1.00
C GLU A 319 -10.32 1.10 0.75
N THR A 320 -10.74 2.09 1.53
CA THR A 320 -12.07 2.68 1.46
C THR A 320 -12.02 4.17 1.83
N GLU A 321 -12.98 4.95 1.35
CA GLU A 321 -13.18 6.34 1.77
C GLU A 321 -13.75 6.46 3.20
N ASP A 322 -14.27 5.36 3.77
CA ASP A 322 -14.87 5.33 5.11
C ASP A 322 -13.88 5.75 6.19
N VAL A 323 -12.58 5.53 5.99
CA VAL A 323 -11.52 5.97 6.91
C VAL A 323 -11.50 7.50 7.01
N VAL A 324 -11.56 8.20 5.88
CA VAL A 324 -11.57 9.67 5.83
C VAL A 324 -12.86 10.20 6.46
N LEU A 325 -13.98 9.53 6.18
CA LEU A 325 -15.26 9.87 6.77
C LEU A 325 -15.28 9.67 8.29
N ALA A 326 -14.67 8.59 8.78
CA ALA A 326 -14.53 8.28 10.20
C ALA A 326 -13.76 9.37 10.94
N ALA A 327 -12.57 9.75 10.43
CA ALA A 327 -11.75 10.82 10.98
C ALA A 327 -12.50 12.16 11.01
N THR A 328 -13.21 12.50 9.92
CA THR A 328 -13.97 13.75 9.81
C THR A 328 -15.09 13.81 10.85
N ARG A 329 -15.74 12.66 11.12
CA ARG A 329 -16.84 12.54 12.08
C ARG A 329 -16.36 12.36 13.52
N GLY A 330 -15.07 12.12 13.75
CA GLY A 330 -14.57 11.82 15.09
C GLY A 330 -14.99 10.44 15.59
N VAL A 331 -15.31 9.51 14.69
CA VAL A 331 -15.78 8.15 15.02
C VAL A 331 -14.81 7.10 14.55
N SER A 332 -14.86 5.92 15.17
CA SER A 332 -13.95 4.83 14.83
C SER A 332 -14.28 4.30 13.42
N PRO A 333 -13.26 3.92 12.62
CA PRO A 333 -13.49 3.20 11.37
C PRO A 333 -14.28 1.90 11.59
N ALA A 334 -14.19 1.28 12.77
CA ALA A 334 -14.97 0.09 13.09
C ALA A 334 -16.49 0.31 13.24
N SER A 335 -16.97 1.56 13.15
CA SER A 335 -18.39 1.87 12.94
C SER A 335 -18.88 1.47 11.54
N PHE A 336 -17.96 1.19 10.61
CA PHE A 336 -18.24 0.61 9.30
C PHE A 336 -17.96 -0.90 9.36
N ASP A 337 -18.87 -1.69 8.78
CA ASP A 337 -18.89 -3.16 8.95
C ASP A 337 -17.55 -3.81 8.62
N THR A 338 -16.90 -3.37 7.55
CA THR A 338 -15.65 -3.99 7.07
C THR A 338 -14.50 -3.87 8.07
N PHE A 339 -14.31 -2.70 8.68
CA PHE A 339 -13.28 -2.50 9.70
C PHE A 339 -13.66 -3.17 11.02
N GLY A 340 -14.94 -3.17 11.37
CA GLY A 340 -15.44 -3.86 12.57
C GLY A 340 -15.19 -5.37 12.50
N SER A 341 -15.50 -6.00 11.37
CA SER A 341 -15.25 -7.42 11.15
C SER A 341 -13.75 -7.75 11.15
N ALA A 342 -12.92 -6.95 10.48
CA ALA A 342 -11.48 -7.17 10.47
C ALA A 342 -10.86 -7.02 11.87
N ALA A 343 -11.25 -5.98 12.62
CA ALA A 343 -10.79 -5.78 13.99
C ALA A 343 -11.23 -6.93 14.92
N ALA A 344 -12.48 -7.39 14.82
CA ALA A 344 -12.94 -8.57 15.57
C ALA A 344 -12.13 -9.84 15.23
N GLN A 345 -11.78 -10.03 13.96
CA GLN A 345 -10.93 -11.15 13.54
C GLN A 345 -9.52 -11.05 14.12
N VAL A 346 -8.90 -9.86 14.11
CA VAL A 346 -7.60 -9.63 14.73
C VAL A 346 -7.63 -9.98 16.22
N LEU A 347 -8.62 -9.48 16.96
CA LEU A 347 -8.76 -9.76 18.39
C LEU A 347 -8.94 -11.26 18.67
N SER A 348 -9.77 -11.94 17.87
CA SER A 348 -9.93 -13.39 17.97
C SER A 348 -8.63 -14.16 17.74
N LEU A 349 -7.77 -13.72 16.82
CA LEU A 349 -6.47 -14.35 16.56
C LEU A 349 -5.45 -14.06 17.67
N LEU A 350 -5.54 -12.90 18.32
CA LEU A 350 -4.72 -12.57 19.48
C LEU A 350 -5.17 -13.36 20.73
N GLY A 351 -6.43 -13.79 20.78
CA GLY A 351 -7.03 -14.40 21.96
C GLY A 351 -7.37 -13.37 23.03
N VAL A 352 -7.79 -12.17 22.59
CA VAL A 352 -8.17 -11.02 23.44
C VAL A 352 -9.62 -10.66 23.16
#